data_AF-A0A1G4X8R0-F1
#
_entry.id   AF-A0A1G4X8R0-F1
#
_cell.length_a   1.000
_cell.length_b   1.000
_cell.length_c   1.000
_cell.angle_alpha   90.00
_cell.angle_beta   90.00
_cell.angle_gamma   90.00
#
_symmetry.space_group_name_H-M   'P 1'
#
loop_
_entity.id
_entity.type
_entity.pdbx_description
1 polymer ?
#
loop_
_entity_poly.entity_id
_entity_poly.type
_entity_poly.pdbx_seq_one_letter_code
_entity_poly.pdbx_strand_id
1 'polypeptide(L)'
;MMKYIRKSLALSNIIAKKIATNDPQQLELLKDRLKTRFGVPVGMHMTGIPLGISMILAVFCYAMPQVSLWMIIFNWLSIPEYKVLVGVFFAAAVYCVLIMTTMLLTARGSLSGLKSHLFFIMLTGAIAIFYFISAFFSLLFGSVDNYTPQITSLLGLIFFLLNVKWINSSLFYRSIALSLHNRVWRKQLKIEARQAQMLKR
;
A
#
# COMPACT_ATOMS: atom_id res chain seq x y z
N MET A 1 -3.94 12.56 -13.74
CA MET A 1 -3.09 12.73 -12.54
C MET A 1 -2.45 11.43 -12.03
N MET A 2 -3.12 10.26 -12.03
CA MET A 2 -2.56 8.95 -11.58
C MET A 2 -1.80 8.13 -12.66
N LYS A 3 -0.85 8.75 -13.36
CA LYS A 3 -0.18 8.12 -14.53
C LYS A 3 0.63 6.89 -14.14
N TYR A 4 1.37 6.93 -13.03
CA TYR A 4 2.27 5.84 -12.62
C TYR A 4 1.54 4.69 -11.92
N ILE A 5 0.47 4.98 -11.17
CA ILE A 5 -0.39 3.94 -10.57
C ILE A 5 -1.05 3.10 -11.65
N ARG A 6 -1.68 3.74 -12.65
CA ARG A 6 -2.30 3.04 -13.79
C ARG A 6 -1.27 2.22 -14.56
N LYS A 7 -0.08 2.77 -14.80
CA LYS A 7 1.02 2.04 -15.45
C LYS A 7 1.48 0.83 -14.62
N SER A 8 1.59 0.96 -13.30
CA SER A 8 1.97 -0.14 -12.39
C SER A 8 0.94 -1.27 -12.40
N LEU A 9 -0.36 -0.92 -12.35
CA LEU A 9 -1.46 -1.88 -12.40
C LEU A 9 -1.57 -2.56 -13.77
N ALA A 10 -1.48 -1.81 -14.87
CA ALA A 10 -1.51 -2.35 -16.22
C ALA A 10 -0.34 -3.31 -16.46
N LEU A 11 0.87 -2.91 -16.06
CA LEU A 11 2.07 -3.75 -16.12
C LEU A 11 1.86 -5.03 -15.32
N SER A 12 1.33 -4.92 -14.10
CA SER A 12 1.08 -6.07 -13.23
C SER A 12 0.02 -7.02 -13.78
N ASN A 13 -1.04 -6.51 -14.41
CA ASN A 13 -2.06 -7.32 -15.08
C ASN A 13 -1.50 -8.07 -16.30
N ILE A 14 -0.73 -7.39 -17.15
CA ILE A 14 -0.12 -8.00 -18.35
C ILE A 14 0.81 -9.14 -17.94
N ILE A 15 1.63 -8.91 -16.92
CA ILE A 15 2.58 -9.92 -16.42
C ILE A 15 1.85 -11.08 -15.75
N ALA A 16 0.80 -10.82 -14.95
CA ALA A 16 0.00 -11.89 -14.36
C ALA A 16 -0.63 -12.81 -15.42
N LYS A 17 -1.12 -12.25 -16.53
CA LYS A 17 -1.65 -13.02 -17.67
C LYS A 17 -0.55 -13.84 -18.38
N LYS A 18 0.59 -13.23 -18.71
CA LYS A 18 1.69 -13.92 -19.40
C LYS A 18 2.38 -15.00 -18.54
N ILE A 19 2.44 -14.77 -17.23
CA ILE A 19 2.94 -15.76 -16.26
C ILE A 19 2.04 -17.02 -16.18
N ALA A 20 0.77 -16.93 -16.59
CA ALA A 20 -0.14 -18.07 -16.61
C ALA A 20 0.16 -19.03 -17.77
N THR A 21 0.72 -18.53 -18.87
CA THR A 21 1.03 -19.32 -20.08
C THR A 21 2.21 -20.29 -19.89
N ASN A 22 3.03 -20.13 -18.83
CA ASN A 22 4.20 -20.97 -18.50
C ASN A 22 5.23 -21.20 -19.63
N ASP A 23 5.18 -20.40 -20.70
CA ASP A 23 6.13 -20.48 -21.82
C ASP A 23 7.47 -19.81 -21.45
N PRO A 24 8.60 -20.55 -21.46
CA PRO A 24 9.91 -20.04 -21.07
C PRO A 24 10.43 -18.90 -21.96
N GLN A 25 10.16 -18.91 -23.28
CA GLN A 25 10.61 -17.85 -24.18
C GLN A 25 9.85 -16.54 -23.94
N GLN A 26 8.55 -16.63 -23.68
CA GLN A 26 7.76 -15.47 -23.28
C GLN A 26 8.21 -14.89 -21.94
N LEU A 27 8.74 -15.72 -21.05
CA LEU A 27 9.22 -15.34 -19.72
C LEU A 27 10.52 -14.53 -19.81
N GLU A 28 11.45 -14.93 -20.68
CA GLU A 28 12.68 -14.17 -20.97
C GLU A 28 12.40 -12.82 -21.64
N LEU A 29 11.54 -12.79 -22.66
CA LEU A 29 11.11 -11.54 -23.31
C LEU A 29 10.40 -10.58 -22.32
N LEU A 30 9.74 -11.13 -21.31
CA LEU A 30 9.12 -10.34 -20.25
C LEU A 30 10.18 -9.78 -19.30
N LYS A 31 11.16 -10.61 -18.94
CA LYS A 31 12.30 -10.26 -18.08
C LYS A 31 13.11 -9.10 -18.68
N ASP A 32 13.38 -9.12 -19.99
CA ASP A 32 14.12 -8.07 -20.70
C ASP A 32 13.32 -6.77 -20.85
N ARG A 33 12.01 -6.87 -21.15
CA ARG A 33 11.12 -5.70 -21.16
C ARG A 33 10.99 -5.05 -19.79
N LEU A 34 11.05 -5.84 -18.74
CA LEU A 34 11.08 -5.36 -17.38
C LEU A 34 12.43 -4.67 -17.12
N LYS A 35 13.56 -5.31 -17.44
CA LYS A 35 14.93 -4.75 -17.28
C LYS A 35 15.08 -3.36 -17.91
N THR A 36 14.55 -3.17 -19.12
CA THR A 36 14.56 -1.86 -19.80
C THR A 36 13.73 -0.78 -19.09
N ARG A 37 12.71 -1.14 -18.29
CA ARG A 37 11.82 -0.18 -17.62
C ARG A 37 12.32 0.30 -16.26
N PHE A 38 13.24 -0.41 -15.61
CA PHE A 38 13.82 0.00 -14.32
C PHE A 38 15.32 0.28 -14.38
N GLY A 39 15.97 0.05 -15.52
CA GLY A 39 17.39 0.38 -15.70
C GLY A 39 18.31 -0.57 -14.92
N VAL A 40 19.50 -0.10 -14.54
CA VAL A 40 20.50 -0.90 -13.83
C VAL A 40 19.95 -1.29 -12.45
N PRO A 41 19.81 -2.60 -12.14
CA PRO A 41 19.21 -3.06 -10.90
C PRO A 41 20.20 -2.87 -9.75
N VAL A 42 20.07 -1.78 -8.99
CA VAL A 42 20.83 -1.59 -7.74
C VAL A 42 20.07 -2.21 -6.58
N GLY A 43 20.01 -3.55 -6.55
CA GLY A 43 19.72 -4.38 -5.37
C GLY A 43 18.32 -4.32 -4.72
N MET A 44 18.14 -5.18 -3.70
CA MET A 44 16.92 -5.29 -2.86
C MET A 44 16.51 -3.97 -2.19
N HIS A 45 17.46 -3.06 -1.98
CA HIS A 45 17.23 -1.77 -1.32
C HIS A 45 16.22 -0.89 -2.08
N MET A 46 16.16 -0.97 -3.42
CA MET A 46 15.17 -0.19 -4.20
C MET A 46 13.73 -0.74 -4.13
N THR A 47 13.52 -2.01 -3.77
CA THR A 47 12.14 -2.57 -3.64
C THR A 47 11.49 -2.26 -2.31
N GLY A 48 12.22 -2.45 -1.21
CA GLY A 48 11.66 -2.33 0.14
C GLY A 48 11.43 -0.88 0.55
N ILE A 49 12.36 0.03 0.22
CA ILE A 49 12.34 1.42 0.72
C ILE A 49 11.08 2.18 0.24
N PRO A 50 10.71 2.18 -1.06
CA PRO A 50 9.53 2.93 -1.50
C PRO A 50 8.21 2.40 -0.94
N LEU A 51 8.09 1.07 -0.77
CA LEU A 51 6.93 0.43 -0.17
C LEU A 51 6.85 0.69 1.34
N GLY A 52 7.99 0.62 2.04
CA GLY A 52 8.08 0.93 3.47
C GLY A 52 7.72 2.38 3.77
N ILE A 53 8.21 3.34 2.98
CA ILE A 53 7.85 4.76 3.14
C ILE A 53 6.34 4.96 2.94
N SER A 54 5.75 4.33 1.91
CA SER A 54 4.30 4.40 1.68
C SER A 54 3.50 3.80 2.85
N MET A 55 3.96 2.69 3.41
CA MET A 55 3.34 2.06 4.58
C MET A 55 3.43 2.96 5.82
N ILE A 56 4.60 3.54 6.12
CA ILE A 56 4.78 4.44 7.26
C ILE A 56 3.85 5.66 7.14
N LEU A 57 3.79 6.29 5.97
CA LEU A 57 2.88 7.40 5.71
C LEU A 57 1.41 7.00 5.87
N ALA A 58 1.04 5.78 5.50
CA ALA A 58 -0.32 5.26 5.66
C ALA A 58 -0.68 5.00 7.14
N VAL A 59 0.29 4.55 7.95
CA VAL A 59 0.11 4.36 9.40
C VAL A 59 -0.06 5.70 10.10
N PHE A 60 0.76 6.70 9.77
CA PHE A 60 0.58 8.04 10.34
C PHE A 60 -0.75 8.67 9.93
N CYS A 61 -1.14 8.53 8.65
CA CYS A 61 -2.46 8.97 8.19
C CYS A 61 -3.61 8.30 8.97
N TYR A 62 -3.51 6.99 9.23
CA TYR A 62 -4.50 6.24 10.00
C TYR A 62 -4.56 6.64 11.48
N ALA A 63 -3.42 6.93 12.10
CA ALA A 63 -3.34 7.25 13.52
C ALA A 63 -4.02 8.59 13.88
N MET A 64 -3.94 9.59 13.01
CA MET A 64 -4.46 10.94 13.28
C MET A 64 -5.98 10.99 13.59
N PRO A 65 -6.87 10.38 12.78
CA PRO A 65 -8.31 10.39 13.06
C PRO A 65 -8.74 9.34 14.12
N GLN A 66 -7.85 8.44 14.53
CA GLN A 66 -8.23 7.19 15.17
C GLN A 66 -8.99 7.39 16.48
N VAL A 67 -8.47 8.21 17.40
CA VAL A 67 -9.08 8.45 18.70
C VAL A 67 -10.48 9.08 18.53
N SER A 68 -10.59 10.10 17.68
CA SER A 68 -11.86 10.79 17.46
C SER A 68 -12.93 9.88 16.85
N LEU A 69 -12.55 8.98 15.94
CA LEU A 69 -13.48 8.02 15.34
C LEU A 69 -13.99 7.01 16.36
N TRP A 70 -13.11 6.48 17.21
CA TRP A 70 -13.51 5.51 18.23
C TRP A 70 -14.36 6.15 19.33
N MET A 71 -14.13 7.42 19.68
CA MET A 71 -15.01 8.17 20.57
C MET A 71 -16.44 8.25 20.01
N ILE A 72 -16.59 8.59 18.72
CA ILE A 72 -17.92 8.65 18.07
C ILE A 72 -18.61 7.29 18.09
N ILE A 73 -17.88 6.22 17.76
CA ILE A 73 -18.42 4.84 17.74
C ILE A 73 -18.83 4.39 19.15
N PHE A 74 -18.00 4.66 20.17
CA PHE A 74 -18.26 4.24 21.54
C PHE A 74 -19.43 5.01 22.15
N ASN A 75 -19.52 6.32 21.88
CA ASN A 75 -20.66 7.13 22.29
C ASN A 75 -21.96 6.60 21.66
N TRP A 76 -21.91 6.21 20.38
CA TRP A 76 -23.07 5.63 19.72
C TRP A 76 -23.48 4.27 20.31
N LEU A 77 -22.51 3.47 20.76
CA LEU A 77 -22.73 2.18 21.43
C LEU A 77 -22.97 2.30 22.94
N SER A 78 -23.00 3.52 23.49
CA SER A 78 -23.09 3.77 24.94
C SER A 78 -22.02 3.03 25.77
N ILE A 79 -20.82 2.84 25.18
CA ILE A 79 -19.68 2.22 25.84
C ILE A 79 -18.86 3.32 26.55
N PRO A 80 -18.37 3.07 27.79
CA PRO A 80 -17.61 4.07 28.53
C PRO A 80 -16.34 4.55 27.81
N GLU A 81 -16.07 5.86 27.87
CA GLU A 81 -14.95 6.52 27.17
C GLU A 81 -13.58 5.99 27.58
N TYR A 82 -13.38 5.58 28.85
CA TYR A 82 -12.11 5.04 29.30
C TYR A 82 -11.70 3.72 28.59
N LYS A 83 -12.66 3.03 27.94
CA LYS A 83 -12.40 1.82 27.14
C LYS A 83 -12.01 2.13 25.70
N VAL A 84 -12.14 3.38 25.25
CA VAL A 84 -11.85 3.81 23.86
C VAL A 84 -10.40 3.50 23.50
N LEU A 85 -9.47 3.74 24.42
CA LEU A 85 -8.04 3.50 24.19
C LEU A 85 -7.74 2.03 23.88
N VAL A 86 -8.48 1.10 24.51
CA VAL A 86 -8.35 -0.33 24.25
C VAL A 86 -8.82 -0.66 22.83
N GLY A 87 -9.97 -0.12 22.41
CA GLY A 87 -10.48 -0.27 21.05
C GLY A 87 -9.53 0.30 19.99
N VAL A 88 -9.01 1.50 20.23
CA VAL A 88 -7.97 2.15 19.41
C VAL A 88 -6.73 1.26 19.29
N PHE A 89 -6.22 0.74 20.41
CA PHE A 89 -5.02 -0.10 20.38
C PHE A 89 -5.20 -1.36 19.52
N PHE A 90 -6.28 -2.10 19.73
CA PHE A 90 -6.55 -3.31 18.94
C PHE A 90 -6.77 -3.01 17.45
N ALA A 91 -7.48 -1.92 17.15
CA ALA A 91 -7.71 -1.51 15.77
C ALA A 91 -6.41 -1.10 15.05
N ALA A 92 -5.53 -0.39 15.75
CA ALA A 92 -4.21 -0.03 15.23
C ALA A 92 -3.35 -1.26 14.98
N ALA A 93 -3.33 -2.22 15.92
CA ALA A 93 -2.60 -3.47 15.75
C ALA A 93 -3.08 -4.25 14.52
N VAL A 94 -4.40 -4.39 14.35
CA VAL A 94 -5.00 -5.07 13.19
C VAL A 94 -4.65 -4.33 11.90
N TYR A 95 -4.77 -3.00 11.87
CA TYR A 95 -4.43 -2.20 10.69
C TYR A 95 -2.95 -2.36 10.31
N CYS A 96 -2.04 -2.32 11.29
CA CYS A 96 -0.61 -2.54 11.07
C CYS A 96 -0.32 -3.92 10.47
N VAL A 97 -0.97 -4.98 10.97
CA VAL A 97 -0.82 -6.34 10.42
C VAL A 97 -1.34 -6.40 8.98
N LEU A 98 -2.49 -5.80 8.69
CA LEU A 98 -3.08 -5.78 7.35
C LEU A 98 -2.22 -5.01 6.34
N ILE A 99 -1.76 -3.80 6.70
CA ILE A 99 -0.94 -2.98 5.80
C ILE A 99 0.45 -3.60 5.58
N MET A 100 1.05 -4.22 6.60
CA MET A 100 2.29 -4.99 6.47
C MET A 100 2.11 -6.19 5.54
N THR A 101 1.04 -6.96 5.72
CA THR A 101 0.77 -8.15 4.90
C THR A 101 0.60 -7.77 3.42
N THR A 102 -0.16 -6.72 3.14
CA THR A 102 -0.35 -6.25 1.76
C THR A 102 0.94 -5.68 1.16
N MET A 103 1.77 -4.99 1.96
CA MET A 103 3.10 -4.52 1.55
C MET A 103 4.01 -5.70 1.16
N LEU A 104 4.08 -6.75 2.00
CA LEU A 104 4.89 -7.94 1.74
C LEU A 104 4.42 -8.68 0.48
N LEU A 105 3.10 -8.84 0.29
CA LEU A 105 2.55 -9.43 -0.93
C LEU A 105 2.90 -8.61 -2.18
N THR A 106 2.88 -7.27 -2.06
CA THR A 106 3.29 -6.35 -3.13
C THR A 106 4.78 -6.46 -3.44
N ALA A 107 5.63 -6.56 -2.40
CA ALA A 107 7.07 -6.77 -2.54
C ALA A 107 7.42 -8.13 -3.17
N ARG A 108 6.55 -9.13 -3.01
CA ARG A 108 6.66 -10.42 -3.72
C ARG A 108 6.18 -10.35 -5.18
N GLY A 109 5.74 -9.21 -5.67
CA GLY A 109 5.23 -9.01 -7.04
C GLY A 109 3.83 -9.57 -7.25
N SER A 110 3.02 -9.70 -6.19
CA SER A 110 1.62 -10.11 -6.30
C SER A 110 0.76 -8.93 -6.77
N LEU A 111 0.02 -9.13 -7.87
CA LEU A 111 -0.97 -8.18 -8.35
C LEU A 111 -2.09 -7.95 -7.31
N SER A 112 -2.55 -9.02 -6.66
CA SER A 112 -3.57 -8.91 -5.60
C SER A 112 -3.02 -8.13 -4.41
N GLY A 113 -1.75 -8.37 -4.02
CA GLY A 113 -1.08 -7.59 -2.98
C GLY A 113 -1.07 -6.09 -3.28
N LEU A 114 -0.66 -5.71 -4.50
CA LEU A 114 -0.62 -4.31 -4.93
C LEU A 114 -2.02 -3.66 -4.91
N LYS A 115 -3.03 -4.36 -5.42
CA LYS A 115 -4.42 -3.86 -5.40
C LYS A 115 -4.92 -3.66 -3.98
N SER A 116 -4.72 -4.63 -3.10
CA SER A 116 -5.13 -4.55 -1.70
C SER A 116 -4.39 -3.43 -0.97
N HIS A 117 -3.08 -3.27 -1.20
CA HIS A 117 -2.30 -2.19 -0.58
C HIS A 117 -2.84 -0.80 -0.98
N LEU A 118 -3.08 -0.58 -2.28
CA LEU A 118 -3.68 0.66 -2.77
C LEU A 118 -5.10 0.87 -2.21
N PHE A 119 -5.88 -0.20 -2.08
CA PHE A 119 -7.23 -0.14 -1.51
C PHE A 119 -7.21 0.33 -0.05
N PHE A 120 -6.34 -0.24 0.80
CA PHE A 120 -6.23 0.19 2.20
C PHE A 120 -5.77 1.65 2.33
N ILE A 121 -4.87 2.11 1.46
CA ILE A 121 -4.42 3.51 1.46
C ILE A 121 -5.56 4.44 1.03
N MET A 122 -6.35 4.08 0.03
CA MET A 122 -7.53 4.86 -0.36
C MET A 122 -8.61 4.87 0.72
N LEU A 123 -8.87 3.73 1.37
CA LEU A 123 -9.83 3.62 2.47
C LEU A 123 -9.42 4.54 3.63
N THR A 124 -8.16 4.48 4.03
CA THR A 124 -7.59 5.33 5.09
C THR A 124 -7.66 6.82 4.70
N GLY A 125 -7.36 7.13 3.43
CA GLY A 125 -7.51 8.48 2.90
C GLY A 125 -8.94 8.99 2.93
N ALA A 126 -9.92 8.16 2.58
CA ALA A 126 -11.34 8.53 2.64
C ALA A 126 -11.78 8.86 4.07
N ILE A 127 -11.33 8.06 5.05
CA ILE A 127 -11.57 8.30 6.47
C ILE A 127 -10.92 9.63 6.91
N ALA A 128 -9.67 9.89 6.51
CA ALA A 128 -8.98 11.15 6.83
C ALA A 128 -9.67 12.37 6.22
N ILE A 129 -10.18 12.27 4.99
CA ILE A 129 -10.95 13.35 4.33
C ILE A 129 -12.26 13.60 5.09
N PHE A 130 -13.00 12.54 5.45
CA PHE A 130 -14.22 12.66 6.22
C PHE A 130 -13.97 13.33 7.58
N TYR A 131 -12.90 12.90 8.26
CA TYR A 131 -12.48 13.50 9.53
C TYR A 131 -12.12 14.98 9.38
N PHE A 132 -11.40 15.35 8.31
CA PHE A 132 -11.08 16.74 8.00
C PHE A 132 -12.34 17.59 7.76
N ILE A 133 -13.29 17.09 6.98
CA ILE A 133 -14.57 17.80 6.74
C ILE A 133 -15.31 18.02 8.07
N SER A 134 -15.39 16.99 8.91
CA SER A 134 -16.03 17.09 10.23
C SER A 134 -15.34 18.11 11.14
N ALA A 135 -14.01 18.05 11.27
CA ALA A 135 -13.26 18.97 12.11
C ALA A 135 -13.33 20.43 11.59
N PHE A 136 -13.33 20.60 10.27
CA PHE A 136 -13.47 21.91 9.64
C PHE A 136 -14.88 22.49 9.84
N PHE A 137 -15.93 21.65 9.78
CA PHE A 137 -17.30 22.08 10.08
C PHE A 137 -17.44 22.54 11.54
N SER A 138 -16.86 21.79 12.49
CA SER A 138 -16.81 22.18 13.90
C SER A 138 -16.05 23.49 14.12
N LEU A 139 -15.01 23.77 13.33
CA LEU A 139 -14.27 25.04 13.38
C LEU A 139 -15.09 26.23 12.89
N LEU A 140 -15.92 26.04 11.85
CA LEU A 140 -16.71 27.11 11.24
C LEU A 140 -18.00 27.44 12.00
N PHE A 141 -18.66 26.43 12.57
CA PHE A 141 -20.01 26.56 13.12
C PHE A 141 -20.11 26.27 14.63
N GLY A 142 -19.05 25.79 15.29
CA GLY A 142 -19.03 25.43 16.70
C GLY A 142 -18.19 26.37 17.57
N SER A 143 -18.44 26.37 18.89
CA SER A 143 -17.51 26.94 19.87
C SER A 143 -16.32 25.99 20.04
N VAL A 144 -15.13 26.40 19.63
CA VAL A 144 -13.93 25.56 19.68
C VAL A 144 -13.20 25.79 21.00
N ASP A 145 -13.37 24.85 21.94
CA ASP A 145 -12.63 24.85 23.20
C ASP A 145 -11.25 24.18 23.08
N ASN A 146 -11.09 23.29 22.08
CA ASN A 146 -9.86 22.54 21.84
C ASN A 146 -9.56 22.42 20.34
N TYR A 147 -8.37 22.88 19.93
CA TYR A 147 -7.89 22.84 18.55
C TYR A 147 -7.24 21.52 18.12
N THR A 148 -7.15 20.55 19.03
CA THR A 148 -6.49 19.25 18.76
C THR A 148 -7.09 18.53 17.54
N PRO A 149 -8.43 18.39 17.38
CA PRO A 149 -9.02 17.70 16.23
C PRO A 149 -8.73 18.38 14.87
N GLN A 150 -8.62 19.71 14.85
CA GLN A 150 -8.32 20.48 13.66
C GLN A 150 -6.86 20.28 13.25
N ILE A 151 -5.94 20.29 14.21
CA ILE A 151 -4.52 20.05 13.96
C ILE A 151 -4.29 18.61 13.47
N THR A 152 -4.86 17.61 14.15
CA THR A 152 -4.69 16.20 13.77
C THR A 152 -5.34 15.89 12.42
N SER A 153 -6.51 16.45 12.13
CA SER A 153 -7.16 16.27 10.83
C SER A 153 -6.35 16.86 9.67
N LEU A 154 -5.76 18.05 9.85
CA LEU A 154 -4.87 18.65 8.87
C LEU A 154 -3.62 17.80 8.64
N LEU A 155 -2.99 17.33 9.72
CA LEU A 155 -1.84 16.42 9.64
C LEU A 155 -2.19 15.12 8.91
N GLY A 156 -3.34 14.50 9.22
CA GLY A 156 -3.82 13.30 8.54
C GLY A 156 -3.98 13.50 7.03
N LEU A 157 -4.54 14.65 6.62
CA LEU A 157 -4.69 15.00 5.21
C LEU A 157 -3.33 15.23 4.53
N ILE A 158 -2.38 15.89 5.20
CA ILE A 158 -1.02 16.08 4.70
C ILE A 158 -0.34 14.72 4.47
N PHE A 159 -0.40 13.81 5.44
CA PHE A 159 0.18 12.47 5.30
C PHE A 159 -0.47 11.68 4.15
N PHE A 160 -1.80 11.79 3.98
CA PHE A 160 -2.49 11.18 2.84
C PHE A 160 -1.99 11.73 1.50
N LEU A 161 -1.93 13.05 1.33
CA LEU A 161 -1.49 13.70 0.09
C LEU A 161 -0.03 13.38 -0.23
N LEU A 162 0.84 13.36 0.78
CA LEU A 162 2.23 12.92 0.64
C LEU A 162 2.29 11.46 0.17
N ASN A 163 1.47 10.58 0.73
CA ASN A 163 1.43 9.18 0.34
C ASN A 163 0.96 9.02 -1.12
N VAL A 164 -0.10 9.73 -1.53
CA VAL A 164 -0.58 9.70 -2.91
C VAL A 164 0.49 10.20 -3.89
N LYS A 165 1.19 11.30 -3.56
CA LYS A 165 2.31 11.79 -4.37
C LYS A 165 3.45 10.76 -4.43
N TRP A 166 3.77 10.12 -3.31
CA TRP A 166 4.82 9.12 -3.21
C TRP A 166 4.53 7.88 -4.05
N ILE A 167 3.32 7.33 -3.98
CA ILE A 167 2.90 6.18 -4.79
C ILE A 167 2.87 6.54 -6.28
N ASN A 168 2.55 7.79 -6.62
CA ASN A 168 2.58 8.27 -8.00
C ASN A 168 3.98 8.69 -8.48
N SER A 169 5.03 8.40 -7.72
CA SER A 169 6.41 8.67 -8.14
C SER A 169 6.96 7.60 -9.10
N SER A 170 7.99 7.99 -9.85
CA SER A 170 8.76 7.06 -10.69
C SER A 170 9.49 6.00 -9.85
N LEU A 171 9.90 6.34 -8.63
CA LEU A 171 10.56 5.45 -7.68
C LEU A 171 9.66 4.29 -7.26
N PHE A 172 8.40 4.59 -6.90
CA PHE A 172 7.42 3.57 -6.58
C PHE A 172 7.14 2.65 -7.78
N TYR A 173 6.96 3.23 -8.98
CA TYR A 173 6.79 2.46 -10.21
C TYR A 173 7.97 1.51 -10.49
N ARG A 174 9.22 1.98 -10.33
CA ARG A 174 10.42 1.16 -10.51
C ARG A 174 10.49 0.03 -9.49
N SER A 175 10.13 0.28 -8.22
CA SER A 175 10.04 -0.74 -7.18
C SER A 175 9.05 -1.85 -7.54
N ILE A 176 7.84 -1.50 -7.98
CA ILE A 176 6.85 -2.48 -8.44
C ILE A 176 7.37 -3.29 -9.63
N ALA A 177 8.00 -2.63 -10.60
CA ALA A 177 8.51 -3.35 -11.76
C ALA A 177 9.65 -4.33 -11.39
N LEU A 178 10.53 -3.97 -10.43
CA LEU A 178 11.54 -4.88 -9.88
C LEU A 178 10.91 -6.05 -9.10
N SER A 179 9.87 -5.81 -8.29
CA SER A 179 9.18 -6.87 -7.55
C SER A 179 8.53 -7.90 -8.48
N LEU A 180 7.98 -7.44 -9.61
CA LEU A 180 7.47 -8.32 -10.66
C LEU A 180 8.57 -9.07 -11.40
N HIS A 181 9.69 -8.43 -11.72
CA HIS A 181 10.84 -9.12 -12.31
C HIS A 181 11.34 -10.25 -11.41
N ASN A 182 11.48 -10.00 -10.11
CA ASN A 182 11.88 -11.01 -9.14
C ASN A 182 10.87 -12.17 -9.06
N ARG A 183 9.57 -11.90 -9.26
CA ARG A 183 8.55 -12.95 -9.32
C ARG A 183 8.68 -13.82 -10.57
N VAL A 184 8.92 -13.19 -11.72
CA VAL A 184 9.14 -13.87 -13.01
C VAL A 184 10.37 -14.77 -12.91
N TRP A 185 11.49 -14.23 -12.40
CA TRP A 185 12.73 -14.97 -12.17
C TRP A 185 12.54 -16.20 -11.27
N ARG A 186 11.87 -16.04 -10.12
CA ARG A 186 11.54 -17.18 -9.24
C ARG A 186 10.69 -18.26 -9.91
N LYS A 187 9.80 -17.88 -10.83
CA LYS A 187 9.01 -18.84 -11.61
C LYS A 187 9.87 -19.58 -12.62
N GLN A 188 10.76 -18.85 -13.33
CA GLN A 188 11.68 -19.44 -14.31
C GLN A 188 12.57 -20.50 -13.66
N LEU A 189 13.20 -20.18 -12.53
CA LEU A 189 14.03 -21.12 -11.77
C LEU A 189 13.28 -22.39 -11.36
N LYS A 190 11.99 -22.28 -11.03
CA LYS A 190 11.17 -23.46 -10.68
C LYS A 190 10.86 -24.34 -11.88
N ILE A 191 10.72 -23.75 -13.07
CA ILE A 191 10.49 -24.50 -14.32
C ILE A 191 11.78 -25.21 -14.71
N GLU A 192 12.92 -24.50 -14.70
CA GLU A 192 14.25 -25.07 -14.97
C GLU A 192 14.57 -26.22 -14.00
N ALA A 193 14.33 -26.04 -12.70
CA ALA A 193 14.53 -27.09 -11.70
C ALA A 193 13.65 -28.33 -11.96
N ARG A 194 12.39 -28.16 -12.39
CA ARG A 194 11.50 -29.29 -12.75
C ARG A 194 11.97 -29.99 -14.01
N GLN A 195 12.40 -29.25 -15.02
CA GLN A 195 12.93 -29.83 -16.26
C GLN A 195 14.20 -30.63 -15.98
N ALA A 196 15.12 -30.10 -15.17
CA ALA A 196 16.33 -30.80 -14.74
C ALA A 196 16.04 -32.07 -13.91
N GLN A 197 14.95 -32.08 -13.12
CA GLN A 197 14.50 -33.28 -12.41
C GLN A 197 13.89 -34.33 -13.34
N MET A 198 13.16 -33.91 -14.38
CA MET A 198 12.59 -34.84 -15.37
C MET A 198 13.65 -35.45 -16.29
N LEU A 199 14.74 -34.72 -16.60
CA LEU A 199 15.88 -35.23 -17.37
C LEU A 199 16.77 -36.23 -16.61
N LYS A 200 16.64 -36.32 -15.29
CA LYS A 200 17.38 -37.26 -14.41
C LYS A 200 16.61 -38.54 -14.10
N ARG A 201 15.34 -38.65 -14.51
CA ARG A 201 14.49 -39.84 -14.38
C ARG A 201 14.45 -40.58 -15.70
#